data_AF-A0A7M3X582-F1
#
_entry.id   AF-A0A7M3X582-F1
#
_cell.length_a   1.000
_cell.length_b   1.000
_cell.length_c   1.000
_cell.angle_alpha   90.00
_cell.angle_beta   90.00
_cell.angle_gamma   90.00
#
_symmetry.space_group_name_H-M   'P 1'
#
loop_
_entity.id
_entity.type
_entity.pdbx_description
1 polymer ?
#
loop_
_entity_poly.entity_id
_entity_poly.type
_entity_poly.pdbx_seq_one_letter_code
_entity_poly.pdbx_strand_id
1 'polypeptide(L)'
;MGEGIKLPVLNGLGRTNRIDNWWSQPVTMGTGLTAALIYTFWRLFFYDADISYKLHGSTVMSPIFSPNVLEWDLFGLSAWNHPEWVNAAILVLWIPFGFRGTCYYMRRVYYRTFFASPTACWVDEPDINKAIGYQGERRMFLFNNLHRYFL
;
A
#
# COMPACT_ATOMS: atom_id res chain seq x y z
N MET A 1 -42.19 -3.43 -0.94
CA MET A 1 -40.76 -3.06 -0.93
C MET A 1 -40.68 -1.84 -0.03
N GLY A 2 -40.24 -2.02 1.22
CA GLY A 2 -40.28 -0.96 2.23
C GLY A 2 -39.54 0.26 1.73
N GLU A 3 -40.19 1.42 1.79
CA GLU A 3 -39.54 2.71 1.53
C GLU A 3 -38.30 2.77 2.42
N GLY A 4 -37.12 2.78 1.78
CA GLY A 4 -35.87 2.89 2.50
C GLY A 4 -35.92 4.14 3.35
N ILE A 5 -35.83 3.98 4.67
CA ILE A 5 -35.81 5.10 5.61
C ILE A 5 -34.67 6.02 5.14
N LYS A 6 -35.03 7.20 4.62
CA LYS A 6 -34.07 8.26 4.29
C LYS A 6 -33.61 8.86 5.60
N LEU A 7 -32.74 8.13 6.29
CA LEU A 7 -32.07 8.62 7.48
C LEU A 7 -31.29 9.88 7.07
N PRO A 8 -31.43 11.00 7.79
CA PRO A 8 -30.69 12.21 7.47
C PRO A 8 -29.22 11.97 7.79
N VAL A 9 -28.47 11.48 6.79
CA VAL A 9 -27.02 11.59 6.79
C VAL A 9 -26.75 13.08 6.61
N LEU A 10 -26.13 13.70 7.61
CA LEU A 10 -25.67 15.08 7.45
C LEU A 10 -24.73 15.11 6.26
N ASN A 11 -25.10 15.84 5.22
CA ASN A 11 -24.27 15.95 4.03
C ASN A 11 -23.12 16.92 4.29
N GLY A 12 -21.92 16.55 3.84
CA GLY A 12 -20.72 17.39 3.87
C GLY A 12 -19.53 16.73 4.55
N LEU A 13 -18.32 17.08 4.07
CA LEU A 13 -17.05 16.54 4.55
C LEU A 13 -16.91 16.72 6.07
N GLY A 14 -16.85 15.61 6.82
CA GLY A 14 -16.65 15.63 8.27
C GLY A 14 -17.89 15.92 9.10
N ARG A 15 -19.05 16.17 8.48
CA ARG A 15 -20.33 16.30 9.20
C ARG A 15 -20.92 14.91 9.41
N THR A 16 -21.05 14.49 10.66
CA THR A 16 -21.54 13.14 11.00
C THR A 16 -22.35 13.21 12.29
N ASN A 17 -23.37 12.35 12.42
CA ASN A 17 -24.09 12.18 13.70
C ASN A 17 -23.38 11.16 14.63
N ARG A 18 -22.20 10.67 14.24
CA ARG A 18 -21.43 9.69 15.01
C ARG A 18 -20.68 10.40 16.13
N ILE A 19 -20.79 9.86 17.34
CA ILE A 19 -20.17 10.40 18.56
C ILE A 19 -18.78 9.82 18.84
N ASP A 20 -18.36 8.79 18.10
CA ASP A 20 -17.07 8.13 18.30
C ASP A 20 -15.98 8.71 17.38
N ASN A 21 -14.72 8.39 17.71
CA ASN A 21 -13.56 8.89 16.97
C ASN A 21 -13.32 8.06 15.68
N TRP A 22 -14.25 8.17 14.75
CA TRP A 22 -14.25 7.41 13.50
C TRP A 22 -13.04 7.66 12.58
N TRP A 23 -12.36 8.80 12.71
CA TRP A 23 -11.15 9.13 11.94
C TRP A 23 -9.92 8.35 12.40
N SER A 24 -9.90 7.89 13.66
CA SER A 24 -8.70 7.25 14.24
C SER A 24 -8.22 6.07 13.42
N GLN A 25 -9.13 5.18 13.00
CA GLN A 25 -8.80 4.01 12.20
C GLN A 25 -8.21 4.36 10.82
N PRO A 26 -8.87 5.16 9.95
CA PRO A 26 -8.31 5.50 8.65
C PRO A 26 -7.02 6.32 8.77
N VAL A 27 -6.92 7.26 9.71
CA VAL A 27 -5.70 8.05 9.90
C VAL A 27 -4.55 7.17 10.34
N THR A 28 -4.74 6.28 11.32
CA THR A 28 -3.67 5.39 11.80
C THR A 28 -3.15 4.50 10.68
N MET A 29 -4.05 3.91 9.90
CA MET A 29 -3.68 3.02 8.80
C MET A 29 -3.03 3.79 7.64
N GLY A 30 -3.53 4.97 7.31
CA GLY A 30 -2.98 5.84 6.28
C GLY A 30 -1.58 6.34 6.63
N THR A 31 -1.36 6.76 7.88
CA THR A 31 -0.05 7.18 8.38
C THR A 31 0.93 6.01 8.39
N GLY A 32 0.53 4.85 8.92
CA GLY A 32 1.39 3.66 8.96
C GLY A 32 1.81 3.20 7.56
N LEU A 33 0.87 3.17 6.61
CA LEU A 33 1.15 2.80 5.23
C LEU A 33 2.04 3.83 4.52
N THR A 34 1.76 5.12 4.71
CA THR A 34 2.57 6.19 4.11
C THR A 34 3.98 6.20 4.68
N ALA A 35 4.14 6.06 5.99
CA ALA A 35 5.45 5.97 6.65
C ALA A 35 6.22 4.75 6.16
N ALA A 36 5.57 3.59 6.01
CA ALA A 36 6.20 2.40 5.46
C ALA A 36 6.66 2.62 4.01
N LEU A 37 5.83 3.21 3.15
CA LEU A 37 6.19 3.49 1.76
C LEU A 37 7.33 4.50 1.63
N ILE A 38 7.32 5.56 2.44
CA ILE A 38 8.43 6.54 2.47
C ILE A 38 9.71 5.87 2.96
N TYR A 39 9.63 5.06 4.03
CA TYR A 39 10.78 4.36 4.56
C TYR A 39 11.37 3.36 3.55
N THR A 40 10.54 2.57 2.88
CA THR A 40 11.02 1.63 1.86
C THR A 40 11.60 2.36 0.66
N PHE A 41 10.94 3.42 0.17
CA PHE A 41 11.48 4.26 -0.90
C PHE A 41 12.84 4.86 -0.52
N TRP A 42 12.95 5.42 0.67
CA TRP A 42 14.19 5.99 1.19
C TRP A 42 15.32 4.95 1.26
N ARG A 43 15.03 3.75 1.78
CA ARG A 43 16.01 2.65 1.86
C ARG A 43 16.40 2.11 0.48
N LEU A 44 15.50 2.12 -0.50
CA LEU A 44 15.77 1.59 -1.83
C LEU A 44 16.64 2.51 -2.68
N PHE A 45 16.50 3.84 -2.53
CA PHE A 45 17.15 4.82 -3.41
C PHE A 45 18.31 5.61 -2.78
N PHE A 46 18.29 5.88 -1.47
CA PHE A 46 19.27 6.77 -0.83
C PHE A 46 20.27 6.06 0.09
N TYR A 47 19.98 4.82 0.52
CA TYR A 47 20.80 4.05 1.46
C TYR A 47 21.02 2.62 0.97
N ASP A 48 21.41 2.50 -0.30
CA ASP A 48 21.83 1.26 -0.96
C ASP A 48 23.22 0.78 -0.51
N ALA A 49 24.11 1.68 -0.08
CA ALA A 49 25.48 1.32 0.30
C ALA A 49 25.60 0.53 1.63
N ASP A 50 24.69 0.72 2.60
CA ASP A 50 24.72 0.09 3.93
C ASP A 50 23.70 -1.05 4.07
N ILE A 51 23.72 -1.98 3.11
CA ILE A 51 22.84 -3.16 3.12
C ILE A 51 23.32 -4.22 4.13
N SER A 52 24.64 -4.31 4.33
CA SER A 52 25.28 -5.27 5.23
C SER A 52 26.21 -4.56 6.22
N TYR A 53 26.16 -4.96 7.49
CA TYR A 53 27.11 -4.51 8.50
C TYR A 53 27.83 -5.70 9.11
N LYS A 54 29.12 -5.53 9.43
CA LYS A 54 29.93 -6.58 10.05
C LYS A 54 29.83 -6.45 11.56
N LEU A 55 29.29 -7.48 12.21
CA LEU A 55 29.20 -7.56 13.66
C LEU A 55 29.97 -8.80 14.14
N HIS A 56 31.05 -8.61 14.90
CA HIS A 56 31.85 -9.69 15.51
C HIS A 56 32.25 -10.81 14.53
N GLY A 57 32.68 -10.45 13.31
CA GLY A 57 33.10 -11.42 12.29
C GLY A 57 31.95 -12.05 11.48
N SER A 58 30.69 -11.75 11.81
CA SER A 58 29.52 -12.13 11.00
C SER A 58 29.04 -10.94 10.15
N THR A 59 28.75 -11.19 8.88
CA THR A 59 28.12 -10.21 7.99
C THR A 59 26.61 -10.34 8.14
N VAL A 60 25.97 -9.34 8.75
CA VAL A 60 24.53 -9.32 8.95
C VAL A 60 23.88 -8.32 8.01
N MET A 61 22.80 -8.73 7.35
CA MET A 61 22.08 -7.93 6.38
C MET A 61 20.74 -7.49 6.95
N SER A 62 20.27 -6.30 6.59
CA SER A 62 18.96 -5.83 7.05
C SER A 62 17.83 -6.68 6.46
N PRO A 63 16.73 -6.95 7.20
CA PRO A 63 15.71 -7.93 6.80
C PRO A 63 15.04 -7.66 5.44
N ILE A 64 14.99 -6.40 5.00
CA ILE A 64 14.38 -6.00 3.72
C ILE A 64 15.21 -6.47 2.51
N PHE A 65 16.52 -6.63 2.70
CA PHE A 65 17.48 -6.96 1.64
C PHE A 65 17.94 -8.42 1.69
N SER A 66 17.38 -9.20 2.63
CA SER A 66 17.64 -10.63 2.74
C SER A 66 16.55 -11.41 1.99
N PRO A 67 16.88 -12.36 1.10
CA PRO A 67 18.21 -12.79 0.65
C PRO A 67 18.82 -11.92 -0.47
N ASN A 68 20.15 -11.88 -0.59
CA ASN A 68 20.83 -11.20 -1.69
C ASN A 68 20.75 -12.03 -2.99
N VAL A 69 19.66 -11.84 -3.74
CA VAL A 69 19.42 -12.55 -5.00
C VAL A 69 20.41 -12.20 -6.12
N LEU A 70 21.15 -11.09 -6.01
CA LEU A 70 22.15 -10.70 -7.01
C LEU A 70 23.41 -11.57 -6.96
N GLU A 71 23.71 -12.18 -5.81
CA GLU A 71 24.85 -13.08 -5.63
C GLU A 71 24.51 -14.53 -6.02
N TRP A 72 23.25 -14.82 -6.36
CA TRP A 72 22.82 -16.17 -6.69
C TRP A 72 23.26 -16.57 -8.10
N ASP A 73 23.83 -17.77 -8.19
CA ASP A 73 24.14 -18.41 -9.47
C ASP A 73 22.88 -18.97 -10.15
N LEU A 74 21.85 -19.22 -9.35
CA LEU A 74 20.50 -19.54 -9.82
C LEU A 74 19.96 -18.29 -10.55
N PHE A 75 19.70 -18.43 -11.86
CA PHE A 75 19.33 -17.36 -12.81
C PHE A 75 20.47 -16.52 -13.41
N GLY A 76 21.74 -16.83 -13.15
CA GLY A 76 22.88 -16.12 -13.76
C GLY A 76 22.99 -14.65 -13.37
N LEU A 77 22.37 -14.27 -12.25
CA LEU A 77 22.36 -12.90 -11.71
C LEU A 77 23.74 -12.49 -11.19
N SER A 78 24.54 -13.45 -10.71
CA SER A 78 25.93 -13.28 -10.26
C SER A 78 26.85 -12.69 -11.34
N ALA A 79 26.61 -13.02 -12.61
CA ALA A 79 27.38 -12.56 -13.77
C ALA A 79 26.77 -11.32 -14.44
N TRP A 80 25.62 -10.84 -13.98
CA TRP A 80 24.92 -9.71 -14.57
C TRP A 80 25.48 -8.38 -14.05
N ASN A 81 26.06 -7.59 -14.96
CA ASN A 81 26.46 -6.21 -14.68
C ASN A 81 25.21 -5.31 -14.60
N HIS A 82 24.63 -5.23 -13.41
CA HIS A 82 23.44 -4.44 -13.13
C HIS A 82 23.81 -2.97 -12.84
N PRO A 83 22.93 -2.01 -13.13
CA PRO A 83 23.12 -0.62 -12.73
C PRO A 83 23.20 -0.48 -11.21
N GLU A 84 23.94 0.51 -10.73
CA GLU A 84 24.13 0.77 -9.28
C GLU A 84 22.81 0.97 -8.51
N TRP A 85 21.75 1.45 -9.17
CA TRP A 85 20.43 1.63 -8.55
C TRP A 85 19.65 0.32 -8.36
N VAL A 86 20.07 -0.79 -8.99
CA VAL A 86 19.35 -2.07 -8.92
C VAL A 86 19.82 -2.86 -7.71
N ASN A 87 19.04 -2.80 -6.65
CA ASN A 87 19.24 -3.61 -5.44
C ASN A 87 18.46 -4.93 -5.48
N ALA A 88 18.95 -5.95 -4.77
CA ALA A 88 18.25 -7.24 -4.58
C ALA A 88 16.79 -7.06 -4.10
N ALA A 89 16.56 -6.06 -3.24
CA ALA A 89 15.24 -5.71 -2.75
C ALA A 89 14.29 -5.23 -3.86
N ILE A 90 14.75 -4.52 -4.89
CA ILE A 90 13.88 -4.05 -5.99
C ILE A 90 13.34 -5.24 -6.80
N LEU A 91 14.17 -6.26 -7.01
CA LEU A 91 13.81 -7.45 -7.77
C LEU A 91 12.76 -8.31 -7.05
N VAL A 92 12.80 -8.35 -5.72
CA VAL A 92 11.92 -9.22 -4.93
C VAL A 92 10.70 -8.47 -4.39
N LEU A 93 10.84 -7.23 -3.90
CA LEU A 93 9.80 -6.54 -3.12
C LEU A 93 8.53 -6.26 -3.92
N TRP A 94 8.60 -6.04 -5.23
CA TRP A 94 7.42 -5.73 -6.02
C TRP A 94 6.38 -6.87 -6.02
N ILE A 95 6.79 -8.13 -5.81
CA ILE A 95 5.89 -9.29 -5.75
C ILE A 95 5.04 -9.28 -4.47
N PRO A 96 5.59 -9.33 -3.25
CA PRO A 96 4.79 -9.29 -2.03
C PRO A 96 4.08 -7.95 -1.85
N PHE A 97 4.69 -6.83 -2.26
CA PHE A 97 4.00 -5.53 -2.26
C PHE A 97 2.87 -5.48 -3.29
N GLY A 98 3.04 -6.07 -4.47
CA GLY A 98 2.00 -6.15 -5.50
C GLY A 98 0.83 -7.03 -5.06
N PHE A 99 1.12 -8.22 -4.54
CA PHE A 99 0.11 -9.13 -4.01
C PHE A 99 -0.65 -8.50 -2.83
N ARG A 100 0.08 -7.97 -1.84
CA ARG A 100 -0.55 -7.36 -0.66
C ARG A 100 -1.25 -6.05 -1.01
N GLY A 101 -0.70 -5.24 -1.91
CA GLY A 101 -1.28 -3.97 -2.34
C GLY A 101 -2.58 -4.13 -3.13
N THR A 102 -2.72 -5.21 -3.90
CA THR A 102 -3.92 -5.49 -4.70
C THR A 102 -4.98 -6.33 -3.98
N CYS A 103 -4.67 -6.86 -2.79
CA CYS A 103 -5.59 -7.72 -2.04
C CYS A 103 -6.85 -6.96 -1.57
N TYR A 104 -7.94 -7.70 -1.33
CA TYR A 104 -9.21 -7.12 -0.86
C TYR A 104 -9.06 -6.33 0.44
N TYR A 105 -8.13 -6.72 1.31
CA TYR A 105 -7.89 -6.00 2.57
C TYR A 105 -7.24 -4.64 2.32
N MET A 106 -6.17 -4.57 1.52
CA MET A 106 -5.52 -3.28 1.21
C MET A 106 -6.40 -2.39 0.36
N ARG A 107 -7.21 -2.97 -0.53
CA ARG A 107 -8.28 -2.27 -1.25
C ARG A 107 -9.14 -1.47 -0.30
N ARG A 108 -9.73 -2.13 0.69
CA ARG A 108 -10.54 -1.46 1.72
C ARG A 108 -9.78 -0.34 2.43
N VAL A 109 -8.50 -0.54 2.74
CA VAL A 109 -7.68 0.46 3.43
C VAL A 109 -7.51 1.71 2.57
N TYR A 110 -6.92 1.61 1.37
CA TYR A 110 -6.61 2.79 0.58
C TYR A 110 -7.86 3.55 0.11
N TYR A 111 -8.99 2.84 -0.13
CA TYR A 111 -10.26 3.48 -0.45
C TYR A 111 -10.82 4.31 0.72
N ARG A 112 -10.58 3.88 1.96
CA ARG A 112 -11.00 4.63 3.15
C ARG A 112 -10.06 5.76 3.51
N THR A 113 -8.74 5.55 3.36
CA THR A 113 -7.72 6.50 3.83
C THR A 113 -7.40 7.58 2.80
N PHE A 114 -7.28 7.23 1.51
CA PHE A 114 -6.87 8.18 0.47
C PHE A 114 -8.05 8.63 -0.40
N PHE A 115 -8.93 7.69 -0.80
CA PHE A 115 -10.08 8.04 -1.64
C PHE A 115 -11.31 8.45 -0.83
N ALA A 116 -11.34 8.28 0.49
CA ALA A 116 -12.46 8.67 1.34
C ALA A 116 -13.86 8.18 0.84
N SER A 117 -13.94 6.96 0.30
CA SER A 117 -15.15 6.43 -0.37
C SER A 117 -15.52 4.99 0.04
N PRO A 118 -16.46 4.79 0.98
CA PRO A 118 -16.81 5.66 2.09
C PRO A 118 -15.79 5.55 3.23
N THR A 119 -15.50 6.65 3.92
CA THR A 119 -14.55 6.69 5.05
C THR A 119 -14.97 5.79 6.21
N ALA A 120 -16.26 5.82 6.58
CA ALA A 120 -16.86 4.98 7.60
C ALA A 120 -18.37 4.83 7.42
N CYS A 121 -18.99 3.92 8.17
CA CYS A 121 -20.45 3.85 8.24
C CYS A 121 -21.00 5.15 8.84
N TRP A 122 -22.10 5.67 8.28
CA TRP A 122 -22.75 6.91 8.74
C TRP A 122 -21.90 8.19 8.58
N VAL A 123 -20.84 8.13 7.78
CA VAL A 123 -20.05 9.30 7.41
C VAL A 123 -20.23 9.53 5.93
N ASP A 124 -20.59 10.78 5.60
CA ASP A 124 -20.83 11.17 4.22
C ASP A 124 -19.52 11.22 3.41
N GLU A 125 -19.63 10.89 2.13
CA GLU A 125 -18.51 10.97 1.20
C GLU A 125 -18.27 12.43 0.78
N PRO A 126 -17.02 12.82 0.47
CA PRO A 126 -16.74 14.12 -0.14
C PRO A 126 -17.58 14.34 -1.40
N ASP A 127 -18.07 15.56 -1.61
CA ASP A 127 -18.92 15.88 -2.78
C ASP A 127 -18.23 15.58 -4.11
N ILE A 128 -16.89 15.70 -4.15
CA ILE A 128 -16.06 15.32 -5.30
C ILE A 128 -16.24 13.84 -5.65
N ASN A 129 -16.25 12.94 -4.66
CA ASN A 129 -16.40 11.51 -4.88
C ASN A 129 -17.81 11.14 -5.31
N LYS A 130 -18.83 11.84 -4.78
CA LYS A 130 -20.22 11.68 -5.21
C LYS A 130 -20.42 12.07 -6.67
N ALA A 131 -19.80 13.17 -7.10
CA ALA A 131 -19.86 13.65 -8.47
C ALA A 131 -19.15 12.70 -9.45
N ILE A 132 -18.00 12.17 -9.05
CA ILE A 132 -17.25 11.17 -9.85
C ILE A 132 -18.01 9.84 -9.90
N GLY A 133 -18.59 9.44 -8.77
CA GLY A 133 -19.29 8.18 -8.60
C GLY A 133 -18.36 6.96 -8.67
N TYR A 134 -18.72 5.89 -7.98
CA TYR A 134 -17.99 4.63 -8.09
C TYR A 134 -18.44 3.87 -9.35
N GLN A 135 -17.57 3.80 -10.36
CA GLN A 135 -17.84 3.08 -11.62
C GLN A 135 -17.35 1.62 -11.64
N GLY A 136 -16.99 1.07 -10.48
CA GLY A 136 -16.39 -0.25 -10.37
C GLY A 136 -14.89 -0.27 -10.74
N GLU A 137 -14.35 -1.47 -10.89
CA GLU A 137 -12.94 -1.71 -11.23
C GLU A 137 -12.65 -1.53 -12.72
N ARG A 138 -12.98 -0.35 -13.25
CA ARG A 138 -12.75 0.00 -14.66
C ARG A 138 -11.51 0.90 -14.79
N ARG A 139 -10.93 0.93 -15.99
CA ARG A 139 -9.78 1.78 -16.35
C ARG A 139 -8.57 1.56 -15.42
N MET A 140 -8.19 2.55 -14.61
CA MET A 140 -7.00 2.49 -13.74
C MET A 140 -7.17 1.50 -12.59
N PHE A 141 -8.41 1.16 -12.20
CA PHE A 141 -8.63 0.19 -11.13
C PHE A 141 -8.59 -1.27 -11.60
N LEU A 142 -8.32 -1.52 -12.89
CA LEU A 142 -8.10 -2.86 -13.41
C LEU A 142 -6.86 -3.53 -12.77
N PHE A 143 -5.84 -2.75 -12.41
CA PHE A 143 -4.66 -3.25 -11.70
C PHE A 143 -5.00 -3.96 -10.39
N ASN A 144 -6.15 -3.67 -9.77
CA ASN A 144 -6.59 -4.38 -8.57
C ASN A 144 -6.96 -5.85 -8.82
N ASN A 145 -7.22 -6.24 -10.07
CA ASN A 145 -7.43 -7.64 -10.44
C ASN A 145 -6.13 -8.43 -10.57
N LEU A 146 -4.96 -7.76 -10.56
CA LEU A 146 -3.67 -8.44 -10.62
C LEU A 146 -3.42 -9.38 -9.43
N HIS A 147 -4.11 -9.21 -8.30
CA HIS A 147 -4.02 -10.14 -7.16
C HIS A 147 -4.23 -11.61 -7.54
N ARG A 148 -4.98 -11.88 -8.63
CA ARG A 148 -5.23 -13.25 -9.12
C ARG A 148 -4.01 -13.90 -9.78
N TYR A 149 -3.05 -13.11 -10.23
CA TYR A 149 -1.89 -13.55 -11.02
C TYR A 149 -0.58 -13.55 -10.22
N PHE A 150 -0.61 -13.17 -8.94
CA PHE A 150 0.54 -13.21 -8.04
C PHE A 150 0.64 -14.55 -7.25
N LEU A 151 -0.13 -15.58 -7.65
CA LEU A 151 -0.14 -16.94 -7.07
C LEU A 151 0.78 -17.88 -7.83
#